data_AF-A0A9Q3FGX3-F1
#
_entry.id   AF-A0A9Q3FGX3-F1
#
_cell.length_a   1.000
_cell.length_b   1.000
_cell.length_c   1.000
_cell.angle_alpha   90.00
_cell.angle_beta   90.00
_cell.angle_gamma   90.00
#
_symmetry.space_group_name_H-M   'P 1'
#
loop_
_entity.id
_entity.type
_entity.pdbx_description
1 polymer ?
#
loop_
_entity_poly.entity_id
_entity_poly.type
_entity_poly.pdbx_seq_one_letter_code
_entity_poly.pdbx_strand_id
1 'polypeptide(L)' 'MYAIRKIGHNEIVEITTPVLITWHDGKYRLYGDFRPLTNYTKADRNPIPRIPHALEKLAKAKCTTKMDFMKGFHKNGF' A
#
# COMPACT_ATOMS: atom_id res chain seq x y z
N MET A 1 -11.02 16.79 -9.27
CA MET A 1 -10.76 15.86 -8.14
C MET A 1 -11.88 16.05 -7.13
N TYR A 2 -12.57 14.98 -6.72
CA TYR A 2 -13.63 15.06 -5.71
C TYR A 2 -13.25 14.17 -4.53
N ALA A 3 -13.41 14.67 -3.32
CA ALA A 3 -13.10 13.99 -2.06
C ALA A 3 -14.29 13.12 -1.63
N ILE A 4 -14.04 11.86 -1.24
CA ILE A 4 -15.10 10.95 -0.76
C ILE A 4 -14.92 10.71 0.73
N ARG A 5 -15.53 11.62 1.51
CA ARG A 5 -16.25 11.40 2.77
C ARG A 5 -16.31 12.75 3.46
N LYS A 6 -17.53 13.21 3.74
CA LYS A 6 -17.78 14.33 4.64
C LYS A 6 -17.95 13.75 6.04
N ILE A 7 -17.08 14.13 6.96
CA ILE A 7 -17.18 13.76 8.38
C ILE A 7 -18.49 14.35 8.93
N GLY A 8 -19.21 13.57 9.74
CA GLY A 8 -20.46 14.03 10.36
C GLY A 8 -20.21 15.23 11.29
N HIS A 9 -21.23 16.07 11.51
CA HIS A 9 -21.10 17.36 12.22
C HIS A 9 -20.50 17.25 13.64
N ASN A 10 -20.44 16.04 14.23
CA ASN A 10 -20.00 15.78 15.62
C ASN A 10 -19.13 14.50 15.80
N GLU A 11 -18.48 13.99 14.75
CA GLU A 11 -17.59 12.82 14.90
C GLU A 11 -16.16 13.30 15.24
N ILE A 12 -15.71 13.06 16.47
CA ILE A 12 -14.32 13.34 16.87
C ILE A 12 -13.44 12.22 16.30
N VAL A 13 -12.56 12.58 15.37
CA VAL A 13 -11.57 11.67 14.78
C VAL A 13 -10.20 12.28 15.00
N GLU A 14 -9.31 11.60 15.73
CA GLU A 14 -7.97 12.13 16.06
C GLU A 14 -7.08 12.30 14.82
N ILE A 15 -7.21 11.43 13.82
CA ILE A 15 -6.48 11.53 12.55
C ILE A 15 -7.40 11.09 11.41
N THR A 16 -7.66 11.98 10.46
CA THR A 16 -8.48 11.68 9.28
C THR A 16 -7.60 11.66 8.05
N THR A 17 -7.62 10.56 7.31
CA THR A 17 -6.94 10.44 6.01
C THR A 17 -7.95 10.74 4.90
N PRO A 18 -7.76 11.76 4.06
CA PRO A 18 -8.66 12.01 2.94
C PRO A 18 -8.63 10.83 1.96
N VAL A 19 -9.79 10.46 1.41
CA VAL A 19 -9.92 9.35 0.45
C VAL A 19 -10.19 9.89 -0.95
N LEU A 20 -9.38 9.42 -1.89
CA LEU A 20 -9.42 9.74 -3.30
C LEU A 20 -10.21 8.69 -4.09
N ILE A 21 -11.25 9.20 -4.74
CA ILE A 21 -11.94 8.72 -5.95
C ILE A 21 -11.06 8.53 -7.17
N THR A 22 -10.58 7.33 -7.52
CA THR A 22 -10.04 7.13 -8.88
C THR A 22 -10.85 6.10 -9.67
N TRP A 23 -10.92 6.32 -10.98
CA TRP A 23 -11.58 5.43 -11.92
C TRP A 23 -10.54 4.76 -12.81
N HIS A 24 -10.54 3.42 -12.86
CA HIS A 24 -9.61 2.64 -13.66
C HIS A 24 -10.21 1.27 -14.01
N ASP A 25 -10.02 0.79 -15.24
CA ASP A 25 -10.57 -0.48 -15.76
C ASP A 25 -12.08 -0.67 -15.50
N GLY A 26 -12.88 0.39 -15.67
CA GLY A 26 -14.33 0.33 -15.44
C GLY A 26 -14.74 0.16 -13.97
N LYS A 27 -13.82 0.36 -13.02
CA LYS A 27 -14.09 0.26 -11.58
C LYS A 27 -13.61 1.50 -10.84
N TYR A 28 -14.36 1.88 -9.81
CA TYR A 28 -13.90 2.86 -8.83
C TYR A 28 -12.95 2.19 -7.84
N ARG A 29 -11.85 2.87 -7.51
CA ARG A 29 -10.89 2.46 -6.49
C ARG A 29 -10.74 3.60 -5.48
N LEU A 30 -10.89 3.26 -4.20
CA LEU A 30 -10.67 4.15 -3.07
C LEU A 30 -9.18 4.15 -2.71
N TYR A 31 -8.55 5.32 -2.67
CA TYR A 31 -7.16 5.47 -2.25
C TYR A 31 -7.09 6.41 -1.03
N GLY A 32 -6.62 5.91 0.11
CA GLY A 32 -6.31 6.76 1.26
C GLY A 32 -5.03 7.57 1.03
N ASP A 33 -5.09 8.88 1.22
CA ASP A 33 -3.93 9.76 1.14
C ASP A 33 -3.13 9.76 2.45
N PHE A 34 -2.25 8.77 2.61
CA PHE A 34 -1.43 8.60 3.80
C PHE A 34 -0.14 9.43 3.82
N ARG A 35 0.06 10.36 2.87
CA ARG A 35 1.28 11.21 2.85
C ARG A 35 1.49 11.97 4.17
N PRO A 36 0.46 12.54 4.82
CA PRO A 36 0.63 13.18 6.13
C PRO A 36 0.99 12.18 7.24
N LEU A 37 0.46 10.95 7.16
CA LEU A 37 0.71 9.89 8.14
C LEU A 37 2.18 9.43 8.15
N THR A 38 2.88 9.53 7.03
CA THR A 38 4.31 9.23 6.94
C THR A 38 5.16 10.09 7.89
N ASN A 39 4.72 11.32 8.25
CA ASN A 39 5.43 12.18 9.19
C ASN A 39 5.30 11.72 10.66
N TYR A 40 4.24 10.97 10.98
CA TYR A 40 3.94 10.51 12.34
C TYR A 40 4.37 9.06 12.59
N THR A 41 4.70 8.32 11.54
CA THR A 41 5.07 6.90 11.60
C THR A 41 6.59 6.72 11.46
N LYS A 42 7.17 5.83 12.26
CA LYS A 42 8.58 5.45 12.11
C LYS A 42 8.68 4.49 10.94
N ALA A 43 9.52 4.82 9.95
CA ALA A 43 9.79 3.92 8.83
C ALA A 43 10.40 2.60 9.35
N ASP A 44 9.76 1.49 9.05
CA ASP A 44 10.36 0.16 9.20
C ASP A 44 11.37 -0.05 8.07
N ARG A 45 12.66 -0.04 8.41
CA ARG A 45 13.77 -0.15 7.46
C ARG A 45 14.30 -1.58 7.39
N ASN A 46 13.41 -2.57 7.35
CA ASN A 46 13.83 -3.93 7.05
C ASN A 46 14.52 -3.96 5.66
N PRO A 47 15.75 -4.47 5.54
CA PRO A 47 16.50 -4.39 4.29
C PRO A 47 15.82 -5.20 3.19
N ILE A 48 15.27 -4.48 2.20
CA ILE A 48 14.84 -5.09 0.95
C ILE A 48 16.11 -5.42 0.15
N PRO A 49 16.28 -6.67 -0.34
CA PRO A 49 17.44 -7.03 -1.14
C PRO A 49 17.54 -6.13 -2.38
N ARG A 50 18.73 -5.60 -2.63
CA ARG A 50 18.98 -4.79 -3.85
C ARG A 50 18.74 -5.64 -5.09
N ILE A 51 18.17 -5.02 -6.12
CA ILE A 51 17.81 -5.69 -7.39
C ILE A 51 18.98 -6.50 -7.98
N PRO A 52 20.23 -5.99 -8.07
CA PRO A 52 21.33 -6.76 -8.67
C PRO A 52 21.63 -8.07 -7.93
N HIS A 53 21.63 -8.06 -6.59
CA HIS A 53 21.90 -9.24 -5.78
C HIS A 53 20.78 -10.29 -5.89
N ALA A 54 19.53 -9.85 -6.03
CA ALA A 54 18.41 -10.75 -6.30
C ALA A 54 18.55 -11.40 -7.70
N LEU A 55 18.96 -10.63 -8.71
CA LEU A 55 19.14 -11.10 -10.08
C LEU A 55 20.33 -12.06 -10.23
N GLU A 56 21.46 -11.81 -9.56
CA GLU A 56 22.60 -12.72 -9.56
C GLU A 56 22.24 -14.11 -9.01
N LYS A 57 21.42 -14.15 -7.95
CA LYS A 57 20.91 -15.41 -7.40
C LYS A 57 19.95 -16.11 -8.36
N LEU A 58 19.11 -15.34 -9.05
CA LEU A 58 18.19 -15.87 -10.05
C LEU A 58 18.91 -16.42 -11.29
N ALA A 59 19.95 -15.72 -11.76
CA ALA A 59 20.73 -16.11 -12.93
C ALA A 59 21.49 -17.43 -12.76
N LYS A 60 21.80 -17.81 -11.51
CA LYS A 60 22.45 -19.09 -11.17
C LYS A 60 21.44 -20.24 -10.98
N ALA A 61 20.14 -19.97 -10.98
CA ALA A 61 19.12 -20.99 -10.76
C ALA A 61 18.79 -21.74 -12.06
N LYS A 62 18.71 -23.07 -11.99
CA LYS A 62 18.32 -23.93 -13.13
C LYS A 62 16.83 -23.83 -13.46
N CYS A 63 15.99 -23.62 -12.44
CA CYS A 63 14.54 -23.44 -12.54
C CYS A 63 14.12 -22.30 -11.60
N THR A 64 13.15 -21.48 -12.03
CA THR A 64 12.60 -20.41 -11.21
C THR A 64 11.09 -20.56 -11.09
N THR A 65 10.55 -20.35 -9.90
CA THR A 65 9.10 -20.36 -9.66
C THR A 65 8.70 -19.04 -9.02
N LYS A 66 7.63 -18.43 -9.53
CA LYS A 66 7.09 -17.17 -9.02
C LYS A 66 5.75 -17.43 -8.37
N MET A 67 5.61 -17.05 -7.10
CA MET A 67 4.34 -17.06 -6.37
C MET A 67 3.96 -15.63 -6.03
N ASP A 68 2.71 -15.25 -6.29
CA ASP A 68 2.19 -13.92 -5.98
C ASP A 68 1.04 -14.02 -4.97
N PHE A 69 1.09 -13.21 -3.91
CA PHE A 69 0.03 -13.12 -2.90
C PHE A 69 -0.90 -11.96 -3.24
N MET A 70 -1.86 -12.21 -4.14
CA MET A 70 -2.84 -11.22 -4.63
C MET A 70 -3.61 -10.43 -3.56
N LYS A 71 -3.64 -10.91 -2.30
CA LYS A 71 -4.33 -10.26 -1.16
C LYS A 71 -3.52 -10.26 0.14
N GLY A 72 -2.19 -10.26 0.10
CA GLY A 72 -1.35 -10.30 1.31
C GLY A 72 -1.70 -9.20 2.33
N PHE A 73 -1.93 -7.97 1.84
CA PHE A 73 -2.27 -6.82 2.68
C PHE A 73 -3.69 -6.86 3.28
N HIS A 74 -4.61 -7.63 2.70
CA HIS A 74 -6.00 -7.72 3.18
C HIS A 74 -6.25 -8.95 4.08
N LYS A 75 -5.25 -9.83 4.20
CA LYS A 75 -5.35 -11.09 4.97
C LYS A 75 -4.55 -11.06 6.28
N ASN A 76 -3.67 -10.08 6.48
CA ASN A 76 -2.93 -9.93 7.73
C ASN A 76 -3.78 -9.16 8.75
N GLY A 77 -4.62 -9.89 9.48
CA GLY A 77 -5.12 -9.44 10.77
C GLY A 77 -4.07 -9.74 11.83
N PHE A 78 -3.41 -8.70 12.32
CA PHE A 78 -2.94 -8.64 13.70
C PHE A 78 -4.02 -7.96 14.52
#